data_AF-A0A4R0FK18-F1
#
_entry.id   AF-A0A4R0FK18-F1
#
_cell.length_a   1.000
_cell.length_b   1.000
_cell.length_c   1.000
_cell.angle_alpha   90.00
_cell.angle_beta   90.00
_cell.angle_gamma   90.00
#
_symmetry.space_group_name_H-M   'P 1'
#
loop_
_entity.id
_entity.type
_entity.pdbx_description
1 polymer ?
#
loop_
_entity_poly.entity_id
_entity_poly.type
_entity_poly.pdbx_seq_one_letter_code
_entity_poly.pdbx_strand_id
1 'polypeptide(L)'
;MKKTKQKLSATWEILSTAEYVEELDRDVNDDDLVKIYQGSFVPLFLAHRVDRKQIWNVVIKTTAKADDGTIHEHEMEWSFNKLMSIKEVISGAKHIKVERDGLKLRWTGVSDQWIKAVDEDLKGLTAVSAWATATCVGMVEQVNPAATLLNRIQRMVVA
;
A
#
# COMPACT_ATOMS: atom_id res chain seq x y z
N MET A 1 -22.78 15.02 3.22
CA MET A 1 -21.42 15.43 2.80
C MET A 1 -21.22 15.02 1.34
N LYS A 2 -20.61 15.88 0.52
CA LYS A 2 -20.36 15.57 -0.90
C LYS A 2 -19.19 14.58 -1.02
N LYS A 3 -19.35 13.53 -1.82
CA LYS A 3 -18.27 12.57 -2.12
C LYS A 3 -17.75 12.80 -3.54
N THR A 4 -16.45 12.64 -3.76
CA THR A 4 -15.82 12.75 -5.08
C THR A 4 -14.99 11.51 -5.38
N LYS A 5 -15.10 11.01 -6.61
CA LYS A 5 -14.29 9.89 -7.09
C LYS A 5 -12.86 10.37 -7.32
N GLN A 6 -11.88 9.73 -6.69
CA GLN A 6 -10.47 10.10 -6.81
C GLN A 6 -9.60 8.84 -6.96
N LYS A 7 -8.52 8.95 -7.73
CA LYS A 7 -7.46 7.93 -7.76
C LYS A 7 -6.58 8.13 -6.54
N LEU A 8 -6.42 7.08 -5.76
CA LEU A 8 -5.65 7.09 -4.52
C LEU A 8 -4.50 6.09 -4.62
N SER A 9 -3.43 6.37 -3.88
CA SER A 9 -2.26 5.48 -3.82
C SER A 9 -1.69 5.37 -2.42
N ALA A 10 -1.10 4.21 -2.14
CA ALA A 10 -0.19 3.96 -1.04
C ALA A 10 1.07 3.30 -1.62
N THR A 11 2.22 3.93 -1.45
CA THR A 11 3.52 3.48 -1.97
C THR A 11 4.48 3.28 -0.81
N TRP A 12 5.23 2.19 -0.80
CA TRP A 12 6.21 1.89 0.24
C TRP A 12 7.37 1.06 -0.33
N GLU A 13 8.50 1.09 0.35
CA GLU A 13 9.67 0.28 0.04
C GLU A 13 9.60 -0.99 0.90
N ILE A 14 9.57 -2.17 0.28
CA ILE A 14 9.30 -3.45 0.93
C ILE A 14 10.40 -3.84 1.92
N LEU A 15 11.67 -3.63 1.56
CA LEU A 15 12.84 -4.02 2.35
C LEU A 15 12.97 -3.14 3.61
N SER A 16 12.99 -1.82 3.44
CA SER A 16 13.02 -0.83 4.50
C SER A 16 11.79 -0.91 5.40
N THR A 17 10.62 -1.29 4.86
CA THR A 17 9.44 -1.52 5.72
C THR A 17 9.62 -2.76 6.58
N ALA A 18 10.18 -3.84 6.03
CA ALA A 18 10.46 -5.05 6.80
C ALA A 18 11.46 -4.76 7.93
N GLU A 19 12.58 -4.10 7.61
CA GLU A 19 13.58 -3.65 8.59
C GLU A 19 12.95 -2.77 9.68
N TYR A 20 12.19 -1.75 9.29
CA TYR A 20 11.53 -0.85 10.24
C TYR A 20 10.58 -1.61 11.17
N VAL A 21 9.80 -2.56 10.65
CA VAL A 21 8.85 -3.33 11.46
C VAL A 21 9.55 -4.32 12.39
N GLU A 22 10.67 -4.91 11.98
CA GLU A 22 11.48 -5.79 12.83
C GLU A 22 12.14 -5.05 13.99
N GLU A 23 12.48 -3.77 13.81
CA GLU A 23 13.05 -2.91 14.85
C GLU A 23 12.02 -2.44 15.89
N LEU A 24 10.71 -2.56 15.60
CA LEU A 24 9.66 -2.17 16.54
C LEU A 24 9.49 -3.23 17.63
N ASP A 25 9.49 -2.78 18.89
CA ASP A 25 9.13 -3.58 20.07
C ASP A 25 7.61 -3.69 20.30
N ARG A 26 6.82 -3.19 19.35
CA ARG A 26 5.37 -3.02 19.43
C ARG A 26 4.71 -3.20 18.07
N ASP A 27 3.38 -3.34 18.07
CA ASP A 27 2.59 -3.31 16.85
C ASP A 27 2.66 -1.94 16.15
N VAL A 28 2.58 -1.98 14.81
CA VAL A 28 2.50 -0.80 13.93
C VAL A 28 1.23 0.01 14.25
N ASN A 29 1.40 1.32 14.49
CA ASN A 29 0.32 2.24 14.78
C ASN A 29 0.07 3.25 13.62
N ASP A 30 -0.89 4.15 13.79
CA ASP A 30 -1.26 5.12 12.75
C ASP A 30 -0.10 6.06 12.35
N ASP A 31 0.78 6.45 13.28
CA ASP A 31 1.94 7.29 12.98
C ASP A 31 2.98 6.53 12.15
N ASP A 32 3.16 5.23 12.42
CA ASP A 32 4.02 4.37 11.61
C ASP A 32 3.48 4.22 10.19
N LEU A 33 2.16 4.12 10.02
CA LEU A 33 1.56 4.06 8.68
C LEU A 33 1.89 5.32 7.86
N VAL A 34 1.94 6.50 8.48
CA VAL A 34 2.31 7.75 7.80
C VAL A 34 3.79 7.76 7.42
N LYS A 35 4.66 7.11 8.19
CA LYS A 35 6.09 6.99 7.88
C LYS A 35 6.36 5.98 6.76
N ILE A 36 5.68 4.83 6.83
CA ILE A 36 5.85 3.71 5.90
C ILE A 36 5.26 4.05 4.52
N TYR A 37 4.05 4.60 4.49
CA TYR A 37 3.28 4.76 3.26
C TYR A 37 3.27 6.20 2.76
N GLN A 38 3.77 6.37 1.54
CA GLN A 38 3.62 7.59 0.76
C GLN A 38 2.34 7.57 -0.07
N GLY A 39 1.83 8.74 -0.43
CA GLY A 39 0.66 8.88 -1.31
C GLY A 39 -0.60 9.39 -0.59
N SER A 40 -1.71 9.41 -1.33
CA SER A 40 -2.94 10.08 -0.89
C SER A 40 -3.89 9.21 -0.08
N PHE A 41 -3.73 7.89 -0.09
CA PHE A 41 -4.70 6.99 0.55
C PHE A 41 -4.62 7.02 2.08
N VAL A 42 -3.44 6.79 2.67
CA VAL A 42 -3.28 6.66 4.13
C VAL A 42 -3.77 7.90 4.88
N PRO A 43 -3.42 9.14 4.48
CA PRO A 43 -3.97 10.34 5.13
C PRO A 43 -5.50 10.41 5.11
N LEU A 44 -6.14 10.00 4.01
CA LEU A 44 -7.59 10.00 3.89
C LEU A 44 -8.23 8.85 4.68
N PHE A 45 -7.56 7.71 4.78
CA PHE A 45 -7.99 6.56 5.55
C PHE A 45 -7.99 6.87 7.06
N LEU A 46 -6.89 7.45 7.55
CA LEU A 46 -6.76 7.88 8.95
C LEU A 46 -7.76 9.00 9.30
N ALA A 47 -8.04 9.89 8.36
CA ALA A 47 -9.08 10.91 8.53
C ALA A 47 -10.53 10.37 8.41
N HIS A 48 -10.72 9.06 8.16
CA HIS A 48 -12.02 8.43 7.89
C HIS A 48 -12.80 9.07 6.74
N ARG A 49 -12.08 9.55 5.71
CA ARG A 49 -12.65 10.23 4.54
C ARG A 49 -12.73 9.36 3.30
N VAL A 50 -12.34 8.10 3.40
CA VAL A 50 -12.44 7.10 2.34
C VAL A 50 -12.88 5.78 2.95
N ASP A 51 -13.64 4.99 2.20
CA ASP A 51 -14.09 3.69 2.68
C ASP A 51 -12.89 2.76 2.93
N ARG A 52 -13.00 1.93 3.99
CA ARG A 52 -11.92 1.05 4.42
C ARG A 52 -11.59 -0.06 3.42
N LYS A 53 -12.53 -0.41 2.54
CA LYS A 53 -12.36 -1.46 1.52
C LYS A 53 -12.46 -0.85 0.14
N GLN A 54 -11.50 -1.17 -0.71
CA GLN A 54 -11.41 -0.71 -2.09
C GLN A 54 -11.10 -1.88 -3.01
N ILE A 55 -11.32 -1.70 -4.31
CA ILE A 55 -10.74 -2.59 -5.33
C ILE A 55 -9.38 -2.01 -5.68
N TRP A 56 -8.34 -2.82 -5.54
CA TRP A 56 -6.95 -2.39 -5.66
C TRP A 56 -6.31 -2.87 -6.96
N ASN A 57 -5.24 -2.19 -7.34
CA ASN A 57 -4.21 -2.67 -8.23
C ASN A 57 -2.86 -2.47 -7.53
N VAL A 58 -1.96 -3.44 -7.59
CA VAL A 58 -0.64 -3.39 -6.95
C VAL A 58 0.41 -3.54 -8.02
N VAL A 59 1.37 -2.62 -8.05
CA VAL A 59 2.58 -2.72 -8.87
C VAL A 59 3.79 -2.78 -7.95
N ILE A 60 4.72 -3.69 -8.21
CA ILE A 60 6.01 -3.74 -7.52
C ILE A 60 7.12 -3.55 -8.55
N LYS A 61 8.03 -2.61 -8.27
CA LYS A 61 9.24 -2.39 -9.06
C LYS A 61 10.44 -2.78 -8.23
N THR A 62 11.18 -3.76 -8.71
CA THR A 62 12.37 -4.31 -8.07
C THR A 62 13.59 -3.93 -8.87
N THR A 63 14.62 -3.46 -8.18
CA THR A 63 15.94 -3.27 -8.74
C THR A 63 16.85 -4.31 -8.11
N ALA A 64 17.53 -5.09 -8.94
CA ALA A 64 18.45 -6.12 -8.53
C ALA A 64 19.83 -5.89 -9.14
N LYS A 65 20.88 -6.35 -8.46
CA LYS A 65 22.27 -6.18 -8.85
C LYS A 65 22.94 -7.54 -9.01
N ALA A 66 23.62 -7.74 -10.12
CA ALA A 66 24.46 -8.91 -10.38
C ALA A 66 25.84 -8.76 -9.72
N ASP A 67 26.57 -9.87 -9.59
CA ASP A 67 27.92 -9.90 -9.00
C ASP A 67 28.93 -9.02 -9.77
N ASP A 68 28.73 -8.86 -11.09
CA ASP A 68 29.54 -7.99 -11.95
C ASP A 68 29.21 -6.49 -11.80
N GLY A 69 28.19 -6.16 -11.00
CA GLY A 69 27.73 -4.80 -10.75
C GLY A 69 26.59 -4.34 -11.67
N THR A 70 26.16 -5.15 -12.64
CA THR A 70 25.06 -4.84 -13.55
C THR A 70 23.74 -4.71 -12.80
N ILE A 71 22.91 -3.74 -13.22
CA ILE A 71 21.60 -3.47 -12.62
C ILE A 71 20.50 -4.01 -13.53
N HIS A 72 19.54 -4.71 -12.93
CA HIS A 72 18.35 -5.24 -13.56
C HIS A 72 17.10 -4.65 -12.90
N GLU A 73 16.14 -4.23 -13.70
CA GLU A 73 14.82 -3.81 -13.23
C GLU A 73 13.79 -4.89 -13.57
N HIS A 74 12.92 -5.18 -12.61
CA HIS A 74 11.84 -6.14 -12.75
C HIS A 74 10.54 -5.54 -12.21
N GLU A 75 9.48 -5.58 -13.01
CA GLU A 75 8.17 -5.04 -12.66
C GLU A 75 7.13 -6.14 -12.61
N MET A 76 6.30 -6.10 -11.57
CA MET A 76 5.20 -7.03 -11.35
C MET A 76 3.92 -6.27 -11.09
N GLU A 77 2.80 -6.79 -11.59
CA GLU A 77 1.48 -6.18 -11.41
C GLU A 77 0.42 -7.21 -11.02
N TRP A 78 -0.44 -6.83 -10.07
CA TRP A 78 -1.63 -7.58 -9.65
C TRP A 78 -2.85 -6.67 -9.61
N SER A 79 -3.79 -6.93 -10.50
CA SER A 79 -5.11 -6.31 -10.48
C SER A 79 -6.12 -7.19 -9.72
N PHE A 80 -6.84 -6.57 -8.79
CA PHE A 80 -7.89 -7.24 -8.02
C PHE A 80 -9.28 -6.86 -8.54
N ASN A 81 -10.26 -7.72 -8.33
CA ASN A 81 -11.66 -7.49 -8.71
C ASN A 81 -12.64 -7.53 -7.53
N LYS A 82 -12.12 -7.57 -6.30
CA LYS A 82 -12.90 -7.65 -5.07
C LYS A 82 -12.49 -6.57 -4.09
N LEU A 83 -13.46 -6.14 -3.28
CA LEU A 83 -13.24 -5.18 -2.21
C LEU A 83 -12.39 -5.78 -1.10
N MET A 84 -11.31 -5.09 -0.75
CA MET A 84 -10.41 -5.45 0.34
C MET A 84 -9.79 -4.21 0.98
N SER A 85 -9.42 -4.33 2.24
CA SER A 85 -8.68 -3.30 2.95
C SER A 85 -7.22 -3.26 2.52
N ILE A 86 -6.55 -2.12 2.74
CA ILE A 86 -5.11 -2.03 2.48
C ILE A 86 -4.30 -3.05 3.30
N LYS A 87 -4.74 -3.36 4.54
CA LYS A 87 -4.15 -4.43 5.37
C LYS A 87 -4.25 -5.80 4.70
N GLU A 88 -5.40 -6.12 4.10
CA GLU A 88 -5.59 -7.35 3.34
C GLU A 88 -4.76 -7.39 2.06
N VAL A 89 -4.47 -6.23 1.45
CA VAL A 89 -3.50 -6.14 0.33
C VAL A 89 -2.11 -6.49 0.84
N ILE A 90 -1.63 -5.85 1.90
CA ILE A 90 -0.27 -6.02 2.42
C ILE A 90 -0.05 -7.43 2.97
N SER A 91 -0.92 -7.88 3.88
CA SER A 91 -0.73 -9.11 4.67
C SER A 91 -1.44 -10.34 4.11
N GLY A 92 -2.15 -10.21 3.00
CA GLY A 92 -2.87 -11.31 2.39
C GLY A 92 -4.33 -11.44 2.83
N ALA A 93 -5.11 -12.17 2.03
CA ALA A 93 -6.55 -12.34 2.26
C ALA A 93 -7.06 -13.66 1.68
N LYS A 94 -7.53 -14.57 2.55
CA LYS A 94 -7.93 -15.93 2.16
C LYS A 94 -9.07 -16.00 1.12
N HIS A 95 -9.90 -14.96 1.06
CA HIS A 95 -11.07 -14.85 0.19
C HIS A 95 -10.75 -14.19 -1.18
N ILE A 96 -9.53 -13.71 -1.34
CA ILE A 96 -9.02 -13.10 -2.56
C ILE A 96 -8.17 -14.12 -3.31
N LYS A 97 -8.40 -14.19 -4.62
CA LYS A 97 -7.58 -14.99 -5.54
C LYS A 97 -7.11 -14.07 -6.65
N VAL A 98 -5.85 -14.24 -7.03
CA VAL A 98 -5.21 -13.55 -8.16
C VAL A 98 -4.88 -14.57 -9.23
N GLU A 99 -4.87 -14.12 -10.48
CA GLU A 99 -4.47 -14.94 -11.61
C GLU A 99 -2.99 -14.70 -11.90
N ARG A 100 -2.20 -15.78 -11.98
CA ARG A 100 -0.79 -15.79 -12.34
C ARG A 100 -0.57 -16.98 -13.26
N ASP A 101 -0.04 -16.75 -14.46
CA ASP A 101 0.23 -17.80 -15.46
C ASP A 101 -0.97 -18.72 -15.76
N GLY A 102 -2.18 -18.13 -15.81
CA GLY A 102 -3.44 -18.86 -16.03
C GLY A 102 -3.94 -19.67 -14.82
N LEU A 103 -3.23 -19.63 -13.68
CA LEU A 103 -3.61 -20.27 -12.44
C LEU A 103 -4.19 -19.26 -11.44
N LYS A 104 -5.31 -19.62 -10.81
CA LYS A 104 -5.92 -18.82 -9.75
C LYS A 104 -5.34 -19.18 -8.38
N LEU A 105 -4.39 -18.39 -7.93
CA LEU A 105 -3.70 -18.55 -6.64
C LEU A 105 -4.34 -17.68 -5.56
N ARG A 106 -4.24 -18.11 -4.30
CA ARG A 106 -4.70 -17.31 -3.17
C ARG A 106 -3.75 -16.14 -2.95
N TRP A 107 -4.30 -14.96 -2.67
CA TRP A 107 -3.50 -13.79 -2.29
C TRP A 107 -2.90 -13.99 -0.89
N THR A 108 -1.57 -14.05 -0.83
CA THR A 108 -0.81 -14.26 0.43
C THR A 108 -0.23 -12.98 1.01
N GLY A 109 -0.35 -11.85 0.30
CA GLY A 109 0.24 -10.57 0.71
C GLY A 109 1.33 -10.13 -0.25
N VAL A 110 1.66 -8.84 -0.22
CA VAL A 110 2.60 -8.22 -1.17
C VAL A 110 3.99 -8.82 -1.02
N SER A 111 4.53 -8.86 0.20
CA SER A 111 5.89 -9.36 0.44
C SER A 111 6.04 -10.84 0.07
N ASP A 112 5.09 -11.69 0.47
CA ASP A 112 5.11 -13.12 0.14
C ASP A 112 5.03 -13.38 -1.37
N GLN A 113 4.23 -12.60 -2.09
CA GLN A 113 4.09 -12.75 -3.55
C GLN A 113 5.33 -12.25 -4.28
N TRP A 114 5.93 -11.17 -3.78
CA TRP A 114 7.17 -10.63 -4.29
C TRP A 114 8.32 -11.63 -4.09
N ILE A 115 8.54 -12.12 -2.87
CA ILE A 115 9.62 -13.09 -2.56
C ILE A 115 9.52 -14.31 -3.49
N LYS A 116 8.33 -14.90 -3.64
CA LYS A 116 8.13 -16.07 -4.50
C LYS A 116 8.45 -15.82 -5.97
N ALA A 117 8.25 -14.60 -6.46
CA ALA A 117 8.57 -14.27 -7.83
C ALA A 117 10.05 -13.93 -8.01
N VAL A 118 10.64 -13.19 -7.07
CA VAL A 118 12.07 -12.88 -7.07
C VAL A 118 12.93 -14.13 -6.95
N ASP A 119 12.54 -15.10 -6.13
CA ASP A 119 13.28 -16.38 -5.97
C ASP A 119 13.38 -17.17 -7.28
N GLU A 120 12.38 -17.04 -8.16
CA GLU A 120 12.34 -17.69 -9.46
C GLU A 120 13.00 -16.83 -10.56
N ASP A 121 12.60 -15.55 -10.66
CA ASP A 121 12.93 -14.67 -11.78
C ASP A 121 14.28 -13.94 -11.62
N LEU A 122 14.74 -13.75 -10.38
CA LEU A 122 15.98 -13.03 -10.06
C LEU A 122 17.05 -13.95 -9.45
N LYS A 123 16.96 -15.26 -9.72
CA LYS A 123 17.94 -16.24 -9.24
C LYS A 123 19.36 -15.85 -9.66
N GLY A 124 20.23 -15.66 -8.67
CA GLY A 124 21.62 -15.23 -8.87
C GLY A 124 21.83 -13.71 -8.93
N LEU A 125 20.78 -12.93 -8.68
CA LEU A 125 20.84 -11.48 -8.50
C LEU A 125 20.49 -11.11 -7.06
N THR A 126 21.07 -10.03 -6.55
CA THR A 126 20.74 -9.50 -5.22
C THR A 126 19.75 -8.34 -5.37
N ALA A 127 18.55 -8.46 -4.80
CA ALA A 127 17.60 -7.34 -4.75
C ALA A 127 18.18 -6.20 -3.88
N VAL A 128 18.27 -5.00 -4.45
CA VAL A 128 18.80 -3.81 -3.76
C VAL A 128 17.72 -2.80 -3.40
N SER A 129 16.57 -2.83 -4.08
CA SER A 129 15.39 -2.06 -3.70
C SER A 129 14.13 -2.69 -4.26
N ALA A 130 13.02 -2.60 -3.52
CA ALA A 130 11.72 -3.05 -4.00
C ALA A 130 10.61 -2.09 -3.57
N TRP A 131 10.01 -1.40 -4.53
CA TRP A 131 8.96 -0.41 -4.27
C TRP A 131 7.60 -0.95 -4.69
N ALA A 132 6.70 -1.11 -3.71
CA ALA A 132 5.31 -1.48 -3.93
C ALA A 132 4.43 -0.23 -4.00
N THR A 133 3.50 -0.21 -4.94
CA THR A 133 2.49 0.84 -5.09
C THR A 133 1.11 0.20 -5.23
N ALA A 134 0.29 0.34 -4.20
CA ALA A 134 -1.12 -0.01 -4.24
C ALA A 134 -1.95 1.20 -4.69
N THR A 135 -2.76 1.05 -5.72
CA THR A 135 -3.65 2.09 -6.24
C THR A 135 -5.10 1.63 -6.22
N CYS A 136 -6.01 2.57 -5.99
CA CYS A 136 -7.44 2.32 -6.09
C CYS A 136 -8.17 3.56 -6.58
N VAL A 137 -9.46 3.40 -6.87
CA VAL A 137 -10.35 4.52 -7.14
C VAL A 137 -11.43 4.57 -6.05
N GLY A 138 -11.26 5.51 -5.12
CA GLY A 138 -12.12 5.64 -3.93
C GLY A 138 -13.08 6.82 -4.01
N MET A 139 -14.21 6.72 -3.29
CA MET A 139 -15.10 7.86 -3.05
C MET A 139 -14.62 8.60 -1.80
N VAL A 140 -14.10 9.81 -2.00
CA VAL A 140 -13.53 10.64 -0.93
C VAL A 140 -14.55 11.64 -0.43
N GLU A 141 -14.76 11.69 0.88
CA GLU A 141 -15.60 12.70 1.52
C GLU A 141 -14.92 14.06 1.51
N GLN A 142 -15.59 15.08 0.96
CA GLN A 142 -15.09 16.44 0.99
C GLN A 142 -15.35 17.08 2.35
N VAL A 143 -14.32 17.69 2.91
CA VAL A 143 -14.49 18.59 4.06
C VAL A 143 -14.94 19.94 3.54
N ASN A 144 -15.98 20.51 4.16
CA ASN A 144 -16.30 21.91 3.92
C ASN A 144 -15.26 22.77 4.67
N PRO A 145 -14.42 23.55 3.98
CA PRO A 145 -13.36 24.34 4.62
C PRO A 145 -13.93 25.32 5.65
N ALA A 146 -15.09 25.91 5.37
CA ALA A 146 -15.74 26.87 6.26
C ALA A 146 -16.25 26.19 7.56
N ALA A 147 -16.85 25.00 7.45
CA ALA A 147 -17.30 24.24 8.61
C ALA A 147 -16.11 23.75 9.49
N THR A 148 -14.98 23.44 8.85
CA THR A 148 -13.77 22.99 9.56
C THR A 148 -13.10 24.15 10.31
N LEU A 149 -13.05 25.34 9.70
CA LEU A 149 -12.59 26.58 10.32
C LEU A 149 -13.49 26.98 11.49
N LEU A 150 -14.82 26.97 11.31
CA LEU A 150 -15.77 27.28 12.38
C LEU A 150 -15.64 26.34 13.58
N ASN A 151 -15.52 25.02 13.36
CA ASN A 151 -15.30 24.07 14.44
C ASN A 151 -13.96 24.28 15.18
N ARG A 152 -12.89 24.66 14.45
CA ARG A 152 -11.60 25.00 15.08
C ARG A 152 -11.69 26.25 15.94
N ILE A 153 -12.34 27.30 15.43
CA ILE A 153 -12.56 28.56 16.18
C ILE A 153 -13.40 28.29 17.43
N GLN A 154 -14.50 27.54 17.31
CA GLN A 154 -15.34 27.21 18.46
C GLN A 154 -14.60 26.40 19.53
N ARG A 155 -13.73 25.46 19.15
CA ARG A 155 -12.90 24.72 20.12
C ARG A 155 -11.85 25.58 20.81
N MET A 156 -11.31 26.59 20.14
CA MET A 156 -10.36 27.54 20.73
C MET A 156 -11.02 28.54 21.69
N VAL A 157 -12.31 28.81 21.54
CA VAL A 157 -13.07 29.73 22.40
C VAL A 157 -13.60 29.03 23.67
N VAL A 158 -13.66 27.69 23.67
CA VAL A 158 -14.20 26.88 24.78
C VAL A 158 -13.08 26.25 25.63
N ALA A 159 -11.81 26.39 25.23
CA ALA A 159 -10.63 26.00 26.00
C ALA A 159 -10.03 27.21 26.74
#